data_AF-A0A9E3LHM3-F1
#
_entry.id   AF-A0A9E3LHM3-F1
#
_cell.length_a   1.000
_cell.length_b   1.000
_cell.length_c   1.000
_cell.angle_alpha   90.00
_cell.angle_beta   90.00
_cell.angle_gamma   90.00
#
_symmetry.space_group_name_H-M   'P 1'
#
loop_
_entity.id
_entity.type
_entity.pdbx_description
1 polymer ?
#
loop_
_entity_poly.entity_id
_entity_poly.type
_entity_poly.pdbx_seq_one_letter_code
_entity_poly.pdbx_strand_id
1 'polypeptide(L)' 'MMAAEERHGAEERRLEGLQLALRTRAGVPAEALDADGLDGLVEHRRGRLSLTVAGRLLANEVAMRLEPSARS' A
#
# COMPACT_ATOMS: atom_id res chain seq x y z
N MET A 1 -26.30 -15.37 1.51
CA MET A 1 -25.57 -14.12 1.17
C MET A 1 -24.47 -13.98 2.22
N MET A 2 -23.29 -14.59 2.03
CA MET A 2 -22.16 -14.55 3.00
C MET A 2 -20.78 -14.59 2.33
N ALA A 3 -20.65 -15.08 1.09
CA ALA A 3 -19.36 -15.18 0.41
C ALA A 3 -18.76 -13.84 -0.06
N ALA A 4 -19.58 -12.81 -0.27
CA ALA A 4 -19.11 -11.49 -0.72
C ALA A 4 -18.49 -10.66 0.42
N GLU A 5 -19.06 -10.75 1.62
CA GLU A 5 -18.64 -9.98 2.80
C GLU A 5 -17.33 -10.52 3.40
N GLU A 6 -17.17 -11.85 3.45
CA GLU A 6 -15.92 -12.47 3.94
C GLU A 6 -14.73 -12.20 3.01
N ARG A 7 -14.95 -12.19 1.69
CA ARG A 7 -13.91 -11.83 0.70
C ARG A 7 -13.45 -10.38 0.85
N HIS A 8 -14.39 -9.47 1.09
CA HIS A 8 -14.08 -8.05 1.28
C HIS A 8 -13.17 -7.85 2.49
N GLY A 9 -13.51 -8.47 3.63
CA GLY A 9 -12.69 -8.38 4.84
C GLY A 9 -11.28 -8.99 4.68
N ALA A 10 -11.11 -10.01 3.84
CA ALA A 10 -9.78 -10.58 3.59
C ALA A 10 -8.87 -9.66 2.77
N GLU A 11 -9.43 -8.98 1.77
CA GLU A 11 -8.67 -8.01 0.96
C GLU A 11 -8.38 -6.73 1.76
N GLU A 12 -9.33 -6.28 2.58
CA GLU A 12 -9.16 -5.12 3.45
C GLU A 12 -8.04 -5.34 4.49
N ARG A 13 -8.02 -6.50 5.16
CA ARG A 13 -6.92 -6.90 6.05
C ARG A 13 -5.58 -7.00 5.33
N ARG A 14 -5.59 -7.48 4.08
CA ARG A 14 -4.37 -7.58 3.26
C ARG A 14 -3.84 -6.20 2.89
N LEU A 15 -4.72 -5.28 2.48
CA LEU A 15 -4.36 -3.90 2.16
C LEU A 15 -3.79 -3.18 3.39
N GLU A 16 -4.45 -3.30 4.55
CA GLU A 16 -3.96 -2.73 5.81
C GLU A 16 -2.55 -3.25 6.16
N GLY A 17 -2.31 -4.56 6.03
CA GLY A 17 -0.99 -5.15 6.24
C GLY A 17 0.08 -4.56 5.31
N LEU A 18 -0.26 -4.35 4.03
CA LEU A 18 0.64 -3.72 3.06
C LEU A 18 0.92 -2.24 3.41
N GLN A 19 -0.09 -1.48 3.82
CA GLN A 19 0.05 -0.09 4.26
C GLN A 19 0.97 0.03 5.49
N LEU A 20 0.86 -0.89 6.44
CA LEU A 20 1.75 -0.95 7.61
C LEU A 20 3.18 -1.31 7.19
N ALA A 21 3.35 -2.31 6.33
CA ALA A 21 4.65 -2.74 5.84
C ALA A 21 5.35 -1.63 5.02
N LEU A 22 4.61 -0.83 4.25
CA LEU A 22 5.13 0.29 3.46
C LEU A 22 5.82 1.36 4.32
N ARG A 23 5.38 1.52 5.59
CA ARG A 23 5.98 2.47 6.55
C ARG A 23 7.37 2.04 7.01
N THR A 24 7.68 0.75 6.89
CA THR A 24 8.98 0.19 7.27
C THR A 24 10.05 0.47 6.21
N ARG A 25 11.33 0.32 6.59
CA ARG A 25 12.44 0.36 5.62
C ARG A 25 12.45 -0.82 4.65
N ALA A 26 11.83 -1.93 5.02
CA ALA A 26 11.72 -3.09 4.14
C ALA A 26 10.72 -2.81 3.01
N GLY A 27 9.68 -2.01 3.27
CA GLY A 27 8.66 -1.68 2.28
C GLY A 27 7.86 -2.91 1.82
N VAL A 28 7.17 -2.78 0.70
CA VAL A 28 6.38 -3.85 0.06
C VAL A 28 6.84 -4.09 -1.38
N PRO A 29 6.55 -5.24 -2.01
CA PRO A 29 6.78 -5.41 -3.44
C PRO A 29 6.05 -4.33 -4.25
N ALA A 30 6.67 -3.82 -5.32
CA ALA A 30 6.09 -2.75 -6.13
C ALA A 30 4.82 -3.19 -6.88
N GLU A 31 4.71 -4.48 -7.16
CA GLU A 31 3.56 -5.12 -7.76
C GLU A 31 2.42 -5.43 -6.76
N ALA A 32 2.53 -4.99 -5.51
CA ALA A 32 1.53 -5.25 -4.47
C ALA A 32 0.58 -4.08 -4.22
N LEU A 33 0.98 -2.86 -4.59
CA LEU A 33 0.23 -1.62 -4.38
C LEU A 33 0.34 -0.74 -5.62
N ASP A 34 -0.76 -0.07 -5.95
CA ASP A 34 -0.73 1.05 -6.88
C ASP A 34 -0.38 2.33 -6.10
N ALA A 35 0.67 3.02 -6.54
CA ALA A 35 1.18 4.25 -5.93
C ALA A 35 1.10 5.46 -6.87
N ASP A 36 0.31 5.37 -7.93
CA ASP A 36 0.10 6.47 -8.86
C ASP A 36 -0.40 7.74 -8.14
N GLY A 37 0.22 8.88 -8.46
CA GLY A 37 -0.09 10.16 -7.83
C GLY A 37 0.51 10.39 -6.43
N LEU A 38 1.38 9.49 -5.95
CA LEU A 38 2.12 9.63 -4.69
C LEU A 38 3.59 10.04 -4.88
N ASP A 39 3.86 10.78 -5.97
CA ASP A 39 5.19 11.26 -6.32
C ASP A 39 5.87 12.00 -5.16
N GLY A 40 7.09 11.57 -4.81
CA GLY A 40 7.85 12.15 -3.71
C GLY A 40 7.41 11.71 -2.30
N LEU A 41 6.28 11.03 -2.15
CA LEU A 41 5.81 10.44 -0.89
C LEU A 41 6.18 8.95 -0.81
N VAL A 42 6.17 8.27 -1.95
CA VAL A 42 6.63 6.88 -2.09
C VAL A 42 7.91 6.86 -2.91
N GLU A 43 8.88 6.06 -2.48
CA GLU A 43 10.08 5.76 -3.24
C GLU A 43 10.05 4.31 -3.73
N HIS A 44 10.51 4.11 -4.96
CA HIS A 44 10.72 2.79 -5.53
C HIS A 44 12.22 2.46 -5.51
N ARG A 45 12.59 1.40 -4.78
CA ARG A 45 13.96 0.91 -4.71
C ARG A 45 14.01 -0.61 -4.85
N ARG A 46 14.69 -1.09 -5.89
CA ARG A 46 14.93 -2.53 -6.14
C ARG A 46 13.64 -3.37 -6.15
N GLY A 47 12.61 -2.93 -6.86
CA GLY A 47 11.33 -3.67 -6.94
C GLY A 47 10.46 -3.55 -5.68
N ARG A 48 10.76 -2.60 -4.79
CA ARG A 48 10.01 -2.39 -3.56
C ARG A 48 9.60 -0.93 -3.39
N LEU A 49 8.41 -0.72 -2.85
CA LEU A 49 7.90 0.58 -2.46
C LEU A 49 8.10 0.78 -0.96
N SER A 50 8.55 1.96 -0.56
CA SER A 50 8.57 2.40 0.83
C SER A 50 8.23 3.87 0.92
N LEU A 51 7.77 4.34 2.08
CA LEU A 51 7.57 5.77 2.29
C LEU A 51 8.91 6.52 2.32
N THR A 52 8.94 7.67 1.66
CA THR A 52 10.01 8.66 1.83
C THR A 52 9.93 9.26 3.24
N VAL A 53 10.88 10.13 3.59
CA VAL A 53 10.77 10.91 4.84
C VAL A 53 9.51 11.77 4.84
N ALA A 54 9.19 12.44 3.73
CA ALA A 54 7.97 13.23 3.59
C ALA A 54 6.71 12.36 3.64
N GLY A 55 6.72 11.21 2.95
CA GLY A 55 5.62 10.25 2.99
C GLY A 55 5.33 9.71 4.39
N ARG A 56 6.37 9.53 5.23
CA ARG A 56 6.19 9.11 6.63
C ARG A 56 5.44 10.13 7.49
N LEU A 57 5.59 11.43 7.20
CA LEU A 57 4.83 12.48 7.90
C LEU A 57 3.35 12.46 7.51
N LEU A 58 3.06 12.03 6.28
CA LEU A 58 1.73 11.93 5.71
C LEU A 58 1.23 10.48 5.63
N ALA A 59 1.75 9.58 6.48
CA ALA A 59 1.54 8.14 6.31
C ALA A 59 0.07 7.70 6.36
N ASN A 60 -0.80 8.47 7.03
CA ASN A 60 -2.24 8.21 7.04
C ASN A 60 -2.90 8.69 5.74
N GLU A 61 -2.51 9.86 5.26
CA GLU A 61 -2.97 10.44 3.99
C GLU A 61 -2.53 9.63 2.78
N VAL A 62 -1.33 9.06 2.83
CA VAL A 62 -0.83 8.12 1.83
C VAL A 62 -1.62 6.81 1.88
N ALA A 63 -1.90 6.27 3.08
CA ALA A 63 -2.67 5.04 3.23
C ALA A 63 -4.07 5.13 2.60
N MET A 64 -4.75 6.27 2.73
CA MET A 64 -6.08 6.48 2.15
C MET A 64 -6.10 6.60 0.62
N ARG A 65 -4.94 6.83 -0.01
CA ARG A 65 -4.79 6.98 -1.47
C ARG A 65 -4.23 5.72 -2.14
N LEU A 66 -3.77 4.74 -1.37
CA LEU A 66 -3.20 3.51 -1.89
C LEU A 66 -4.30 2.51 -2.23
N GLU A 67 -4.27 2.02 -3.45
CA GLU A 67 -5.16 0.97 -3.92
C GLU A 67 -4.40 -0.36 -4.03
N PRO A 68 -5.05 -1.50 -3.79
CA PRO A 68 -4.50 -2.78 -4.17
C PRO A 68 -4.18 -2.76 -5.66
N SER A 69 -2.97 -3.15 -6.04
CA SER A 69 -2.65 -3.31 -7.46
C SER A 69 -3.56 -4.42 -8.03
N ALA A 70 -4.45 -4.06 -8.95
CA ALA A 70 -5.20 -5.04 -9.72
C ALA A 70 -4.18 -5.84 -10.55
N ARG A 71 -3.87 -7.06 -10.12
CA ARG A 71 -3.07 -7.97 -10.95
C ARG A 71 -3.78 -8.11 -12.31
N SER A 72 -3.12 -7.70 -13.39
CA SER A 72 -3.31 -8.29 -14.72
C SER A 72 -2.80 -9.73 -14.74
#